data_AF-A0A4Y2VBP4-F1
#
_entry.id   AF-A0A4Y2VBP4-F1
#
_cell.length_a   1.000
_cell.length_b   1.000
_cell.length_c   1.000
_cell.angle_alpha   90.00
_cell.angle_beta   90.00
_cell.angle_gamma   90.00
#
_symmetry.space_group_name_H-M   'P 1'
#
loop_
_entity.id
_entity.type
_entity.pdbx_description
1 polymer ?
#
loop_
_entity_poly.entity_id
_entity_poly.type
_entity_poly.pdbx_seq_one_letter_code
_entity_poly.pdbx_strand_id
1 'polypeptide(L)'
;MERHTCSPETATIKIMFLLDCTLKLRVMAKSGINEYCEMLLIYGECGRQAKSAARLYRERFPEGPHPMQTILKVVKRLRETGYVTSRPLVRRPRNVGRKVQPEDALAYDLAHPQNSTKMISENCGFSKSRVWTILNETGAHPHLFQ
;
A
#
# COMPACT_ATOMS: atom_id res chain seq x y z
N MET A 1 45.12 -19.65 -41.52
CA MET A 1 44.19 -18.65 -40.97
C MET A 1 42.78 -19.21 -41.09
N GLU A 2 42.33 -19.97 -40.08
CA GLU A 2 40.94 -20.46 -40.04
C GLU A 2 40.04 -19.36 -39.49
N ARG A 3 39.05 -18.95 -40.29
CA ARG A 3 38.00 -18.04 -39.85
C ARG A 3 36.90 -18.88 -39.22
N HIS A 4 36.84 -18.89 -37.89
CA HIS A 4 35.68 -19.42 -37.18
C HIS A 4 34.46 -18.54 -37.49
N THR A 5 33.56 -19.05 -38.32
CA THR A 5 32.23 -18.49 -38.50
C THR A 5 31.41 -18.80 -37.24
N CYS A 6 31.22 -17.78 -36.40
CA CYS A 6 30.32 -17.84 -35.26
C CYS A 6 28.90 -18.15 -35.75
N SER A 7 28.32 -19.28 -35.31
CA SER A 7 26.96 -19.69 -35.68
C SER A 7 25.95 -18.62 -35.25
N PRO A 8 25.02 -18.21 -36.15
CA PRO A 8 24.00 -17.20 -35.84
C PRO A 8 23.11 -17.57 -34.64
N GLU A 9 23.01 -18.85 -34.31
CA GLU A 9 22.28 -19.38 -33.15
C GLU A 9 22.81 -18.83 -31.81
N THR A 10 24.14 -18.64 -31.71
CA THR A 10 24.79 -18.10 -30.51
C THR A 10 24.46 -16.62 -30.31
N ALA A 11 24.23 -15.88 -31.40
CA ALA A 11 23.88 -14.47 -31.35
C ALA A 11 22.40 -14.30 -30.93
N THR A 12 21.51 -15.15 -31.44
CA THR A 12 20.09 -15.15 -31.04
C THR A 12 19.90 -15.45 -29.55
N ILE A 13 20.63 -16.43 -29.00
CA ILE A 13 20.56 -16.75 -27.57
C ILE A 13 21.04 -15.57 -26.71
N LYS A 14 22.13 -14.91 -27.12
CA LYS A 14 22.64 -13.72 -26.42
C LYS A 14 21.69 -12.54 -26.48
N ILE A 15 21.02 -12.33 -27.63
CA ILE A 15 20.03 -11.27 -27.81
C ILE A 15 18.78 -11.54 -26.96
N MET A 16 18.29 -12.80 -26.91
CA MET A 16 17.18 -13.17 -26.03
C MET A 16 17.52 -12.95 -24.55
N PHE A 17 18.73 -13.29 -24.12
CA PHE A 17 19.19 -13.06 -22.75
C PHE A 17 19.34 -11.57 -22.43
N LEU A 18 19.89 -10.78 -23.36
CA LEU A 18 20.04 -9.32 -23.20
C LEU A 18 18.68 -8.60 -23.23
N LEU A 19 17.72 -9.06 -24.03
CA LEU A 19 16.35 -8.55 -24.03
C LEU A 19 15.64 -8.87 -22.71
N ASP A 20 15.81 -10.08 -22.17
CA ASP A 20 15.31 -10.44 -20.84
C ASP A 20 15.94 -9.56 -19.75
N CYS A 21 17.28 -9.37 -19.78
CA CYS A 21 17.99 -8.50 -18.85
C CYS A 21 17.55 -7.03 -18.95
N THR A 22 17.36 -6.50 -20.15
CA THR A 22 16.94 -5.10 -20.35
C THR A 22 15.48 -4.86 -20.01
N LEU A 23 14.60 -5.85 -20.25
CA LEU A 23 13.22 -5.82 -19.79
C LEU A 23 13.15 -5.85 -18.25
N LYS A 24 13.95 -6.72 -17.61
CA LYS A 24 14.13 -6.77 -16.15
C LYS A 24 14.59 -5.43 -15.58
N LEU A 25 15.66 -4.86 -16.14
CA LEU A 25 16.22 -3.58 -15.69
C LEU A 25 15.22 -2.41 -15.82
N ARG A 26 14.36 -2.40 -16.86
CA ARG A 26 13.31 -1.37 -17.01
C ARG A 26 12.15 -1.56 -16.04
N VAL A 27 11.78 -2.79 -15.71
CA VAL A 27 10.75 -3.08 -14.70
C VAL A 27 11.26 -2.74 -13.31
N MET A 28 12.54 -2.92 -13.00
CA MET A 28 13.12 -2.70 -11.67
C MET A 28 13.14 -1.25 -11.15
N ALA A 29 12.88 -0.24 -11.99
CA ALA A 29 13.15 1.16 -11.63
C ALA A 29 12.09 1.86 -10.75
N LYS A 30 10.90 1.30 -10.49
CA LYS A 30 9.82 2.05 -9.79
C LYS A 30 8.86 1.16 -8.99
N SER A 31 9.06 1.08 -7.65
CA SER A 31 8.12 0.56 -6.61
C SER A 31 8.47 -0.79 -5.97
N GLY A 32 8.24 -0.92 -4.66
CA GLY A 32 8.36 -2.18 -3.89
C GLY A 32 7.41 -3.29 -4.34
N ILE A 33 6.42 -2.99 -5.19
CA ILE A 33 5.64 -4.01 -5.91
C ILE A 33 6.54 -4.85 -6.84
N ASN A 34 7.54 -4.23 -7.47
CA ASN A 34 8.39 -4.91 -8.44
C ASN A 34 9.27 -5.97 -7.77
N GLU A 35 9.67 -5.75 -6.52
CA GLU A 35 10.41 -6.74 -5.73
C GLU A 35 9.61 -8.03 -5.52
N TYR A 36 8.32 -7.90 -5.18
CA TYR A 36 7.44 -9.07 -5.03
C TYR A 36 7.14 -9.76 -6.36
N CYS A 37 7.07 -9.02 -7.46
CA CYS A 37 6.92 -9.59 -8.80
C CYS A 37 8.16 -10.43 -9.17
N GLU A 38 9.37 -9.92 -8.95
CA GLU A 38 10.61 -10.67 -9.17
C GLU A 38 10.67 -11.94 -8.30
N MET A 39 10.27 -11.83 -7.02
CA MET A 39 10.15 -13.00 -6.14
C MET A 39 9.20 -14.07 -6.69
N LEU A 40 8.06 -13.67 -7.27
CA LEU A 40 7.07 -14.58 -7.85
C LEU A 40 7.57 -15.23 -9.15
N LEU A 41 8.25 -14.46 -10.01
CA LEU A 41 8.85 -14.97 -11.24
C LEU A 41 9.91 -16.04 -10.93
N ILE A 42 10.83 -15.74 -10.02
CA ILE A 42 11.88 -16.67 -9.58
C ILE A 42 11.27 -17.91 -8.90
N TYR A 43 10.19 -17.75 -8.14
CA TYR A 43 9.46 -18.88 -7.56
C TYR A 43 8.86 -19.81 -8.62
N GLY A 44 8.34 -19.25 -9.72
CA GLY A 44 7.88 -20.00 -10.89
C GLY A 44 9.02 -20.74 -11.60
N GLU A 45 10.13 -20.05 -11.88
CA GLU A 45 11.34 -20.63 -12.48
C GLU A 45 11.87 -21.83 -11.68
N CYS A 46 11.80 -21.75 -10.35
CA CYS A 46 12.25 -22.81 -9.43
C CYS A 46 11.21 -23.92 -9.20
N GLY A 47 10.22 -24.07 -10.10
CA GLY A 47 9.23 -25.15 -10.00
C GLY A 47 8.39 -25.06 -8.72
N ARG A 48 8.10 -23.85 -8.24
CA ARG A 48 7.35 -23.59 -7.00
C ARG A 48 8.05 -24.08 -5.72
N GLN A 49 9.38 -24.21 -5.76
CA GLN A 49 10.20 -24.51 -4.58
C GLN A 49 10.76 -23.23 -3.95
N ALA A 50 10.25 -22.87 -2.76
CA ALA A 50 10.62 -21.62 -2.10
C ALA A 50 12.09 -21.55 -1.67
N LYS A 51 12.71 -22.68 -1.30
CA LYS A 51 14.11 -22.74 -0.88
C LYS A 51 15.06 -22.46 -2.05
N SER A 52 14.81 -23.13 -3.18
CA SER A 52 15.56 -22.95 -4.42
C SER A 52 15.37 -21.53 -4.96
N ALA A 53 14.13 -21.02 -4.95
CA ALA A 53 13.81 -19.64 -5.32
C ALA A 53 14.54 -18.62 -4.45
N ALA A 54 14.59 -18.83 -3.12
CA ALA A 54 15.27 -17.93 -2.23
C ALA A 54 16.80 -17.91 -2.44
N ARG A 55 17.39 -19.05 -2.80
CA ARG A 55 18.81 -19.14 -3.17
C ARG A 55 19.07 -18.35 -4.45
N LEU A 56 18.30 -18.62 -5.50
CA LEU A 56 18.44 -17.95 -6.81
C LEU A 56 18.18 -16.44 -6.71
N TYR A 57 17.21 -16.03 -5.88
CA TYR A 57 16.94 -14.62 -5.62
C TYR A 57 18.14 -13.92 -4.98
N ARG A 58 18.79 -14.56 -3.98
CA ARG A 58 19.99 -13.99 -3.35
C ARG A 58 21.17 -13.90 -4.30
N GLU A 59 21.34 -14.89 -5.19
CA GLU A 59 22.36 -14.86 -6.23
C GLU A 59 22.15 -13.70 -7.21
N ARG A 60 20.89 -13.38 -7.55
CA ARG A 60 20.53 -12.26 -8.44
C ARG A 60 20.53 -10.90 -7.73
N PHE A 61 20.20 -10.88 -6.44
CA PHE A 61 20.04 -9.67 -5.62
C PHE A 61 20.76 -9.83 -4.28
N PRO A 62 22.09 -9.64 -4.23
CA PRO A 62 22.89 -9.88 -3.02
C PRO A 62 22.59 -8.92 -1.88
N GLU A 63 22.16 -7.69 -2.19
CA GLU A 63 21.75 -6.66 -1.22
C GLU A 63 20.30 -6.83 -0.73
N GLY A 64 19.58 -7.84 -1.24
CA GLY A 64 18.16 -8.04 -1.00
C GLY A 64 17.83 -8.75 0.32
N PRO A 65 16.61 -8.58 0.85
CA PRO A 65 16.14 -9.25 2.07
C PRO A 65 16.07 -10.77 1.92
N HIS A 66 16.09 -11.51 3.04
CA HIS A 66 16.02 -12.97 3.05
C HIS A 66 14.64 -13.49 2.61
N PRO A 67 14.48 -13.98 1.37
CA PRO A 67 13.18 -13.92 0.70
C PRO A 67 12.31 -15.18 0.90
N MET A 68 12.82 -16.27 1.50
CA MET A 68 12.05 -17.53 1.57
C MET A 68 10.68 -17.35 2.26
N GLN A 69 10.65 -16.75 3.44
CA GLN A 69 9.39 -16.50 4.15
C GLN A 69 8.51 -15.50 3.40
N THR A 70 9.12 -14.49 2.77
CA THR A 70 8.42 -13.46 2.00
C THR A 70 7.75 -14.05 0.76
N ILE A 71 8.45 -14.88 0.00
CA ILE A 71 7.93 -15.63 -1.15
C ILE A 71 6.69 -16.44 -0.73
N LEU A 72 6.77 -17.20 0.37
CA LEU A 72 5.63 -17.99 0.85
C LEU A 72 4.44 -17.11 1.25
N LYS A 73 4.69 -15.99 1.95
CA LYS A 73 3.63 -15.04 2.33
C LYS A 73 2.96 -14.39 1.12
N VAL A 74 3.75 -13.99 0.12
CA VAL A 74 3.26 -13.38 -1.12
C VAL A 74 2.45 -14.39 -1.93
N VAL A 75 2.96 -15.61 -2.12
CA VAL A 75 2.25 -16.68 -2.82
C VAL A 75 0.93 -17.03 -2.12
N LYS A 76 0.96 -17.16 -0.78
CA LYS A 76 -0.26 -17.41 0.01
C LYS A 76 -1.29 -16.30 -0.20
N ARG A 77 -0.87 -15.04 -0.05
CA ARG A 77 -1.76 -13.88 -0.20
C ARG A 77 -2.33 -13.77 -1.61
N LEU A 78 -1.50 -14.02 -2.63
CA LEU A 78 -1.93 -14.00 -4.01
C LEU A 78 -3.02 -15.05 -4.26
N ARG A 79 -2.89 -16.25 -3.69
CA ARG A 79 -3.90 -17.31 -3.79
C ARG A 79 -5.19 -16.96 -3.05
N GLU A 80 -5.07 -16.39 -1.85
CA GLU A 80 -6.23 -16.10 -0.99
C GLU A 80 -7.02 -14.86 -1.43
N THR A 81 -6.33 -13.85 -1.94
CA THR A 81 -6.93 -12.52 -2.14
C THR A 81 -6.78 -11.96 -3.56
N GLY A 82 -5.93 -12.57 -4.40
CA GLY A 82 -5.58 -12.04 -5.71
C GLY A 82 -4.58 -10.87 -5.69
N TYR A 83 -4.11 -10.44 -4.51
CA TYR A 83 -3.18 -9.32 -4.36
C TYR A 83 -1.78 -9.79 -3.94
N VAL A 84 -0.77 -9.16 -4.52
CA VAL A 84 0.65 -9.38 -4.20
C VAL A 84 1.04 -8.62 -2.93
N THR A 85 0.56 -7.38 -2.79
CA THR A 85 0.79 -6.52 -1.63
C THR A 85 -0.27 -6.74 -0.55
N SER A 86 0.07 -6.39 0.70
CA SER A 86 -0.94 -6.27 1.75
C SER A 86 -1.91 -5.14 1.40
N ARG A 87 -3.22 -5.36 1.61
CA ARG A 87 -4.20 -4.27 1.57
C ARG A 87 -3.74 -3.16 2.53
N PRO A 88 -3.90 -1.88 2.17
CA PRO A 88 -3.69 -0.78 3.11
C PRO A 88 -4.50 -1.09 4.37
N LEU A 89 -3.87 -0.99 5.54
CA LEU A 89 -4.58 -1.05 6.81
C LEU A 89 -5.45 0.20 6.89
N VAL A 90 -6.65 0.16 6.31
CA VAL A 90 -7.68 1.16 6.57
C VAL A 90 -7.95 1.05 8.06
N ARG A 91 -7.46 2.02 8.84
CA ARG A 91 -7.71 2.07 10.27
C ARG A 91 -9.21 1.90 10.47
N ARG A 92 -9.59 0.85 11.20
CA ARG A 92 -10.98 0.64 11.59
C ARG A 92 -11.43 1.96 12.25
N PRO A 93 -12.55 2.57 11.81
CA PRO A 93 -13.04 3.78 12.45
C PRO A 93 -13.10 3.53 13.96
N ARG A 94 -12.45 4.39 14.74
CA ARG A 94 -12.50 4.29 16.19
C ARG A 94 -13.98 4.47 16.55
N ASN A 95 -14.60 3.49 17.19
CA ASN A 95 -15.95 3.64 17.72
C ASN A 95 -15.90 4.76 18.77
N VAL A 96 -16.10 6.01 18.34
CA VAL A 96 -16.34 7.14 19.23
C VAL A 96 -17.71 6.85 19.84
N GLY A 97 -17.71 6.62 21.16
CA GLY A 97 -18.89 6.22 21.91
C GLY A 97 -20.04 7.21 21.77
N ARG A 98 -21.26 6.65 21.88
CA ARG A 98 -22.58 7.28 21.72
C ARG A 98 -22.83 7.80 20.29
N LYS A 99 -23.81 7.21 19.60
CA LYS A 99 -24.49 7.82 18.45
C LYS A 99 -25.28 9.04 18.93
N VAL A 100 -24.60 10.07 19.43
CA VAL A 100 -25.18 11.40 19.42
C VAL A 100 -24.98 11.88 17.99
N GLN A 101 -26.10 12.09 17.34
CA GLN A 101 -26.17 12.41 15.94
C GLN A 101 -25.52 13.79 15.76
N PRO A 102 -24.58 13.99 14.81
CA PRO A 102 -23.97 15.30 14.60
C PRO A 102 -25.00 16.41 14.39
N GLU A 103 -26.20 16.03 13.96
CA GLU A 103 -27.40 16.85 13.87
C GLU A 103 -27.78 17.54 15.21
N ASP A 104 -27.53 16.92 16.37
CA ASP A 104 -27.86 17.48 17.68
C ASP A 104 -27.02 18.73 18.00
N ALA A 105 -25.72 18.70 17.65
CA ALA A 105 -24.85 19.86 17.81
C ALA A 105 -25.21 21.00 16.86
N LEU A 106 -25.61 20.68 15.63
CA LEU A 106 -26.03 21.65 14.62
C LEU A 106 -27.35 22.32 15.00
N ALA A 107 -28.33 21.53 15.45
CA ALA A 107 -29.61 22.06 15.90
C ALA A 107 -29.43 23.01 17.10
N TYR A 108 -28.53 22.67 18.02
CA TYR A 108 -28.23 23.50 19.18
C TYR A 108 -27.51 24.81 18.80
N ASP A 109 -26.54 24.74 17.89
CA ASP A 109 -25.83 25.91 17.34
C ASP A 109 -26.79 26.86 16.61
N LEU A 110 -27.66 26.30 15.75
CA LEU A 110 -28.69 27.08 15.04
C LEU A 110 -29.69 27.76 15.98
N ALA A 111 -30.06 27.10 17.08
CA ALA A 111 -30.92 27.67 18.11
C ALA A 111 -30.20 28.73 18.96
N HIS A 112 -28.86 28.69 19.04
CA HIS A 112 -28.06 29.56 19.90
C HIS A 112 -26.73 29.98 19.24
N PRO A 113 -26.76 30.81 18.18
CA PRO A 113 -25.59 31.11 17.33
C PRO A 113 -24.46 31.89 18.04
N GLN A 114 -24.72 32.41 19.24
CA GLN A 114 -23.75 33.14 20.07
C GLN A 114 -23.03 32.24 21.08
N ASN A 115 -23.42 30.96 21.19
CA ASN A 115 -22.84 30.06 22.17
C ASN A 115 -21.48 29.53 21.72
N SER A 116 -20.52 29.53 22.63
CA SER A 116 -19.20 28.95 22.34
C SER A 116 -19.27 27.43 22.12
N THR A 117 -18.29 26.89 21.40
CA THR A 117 -18.10 25.44 21.21
C THR A 117 -18.01 24.66 22.53
N LYS A 118 -17.60 25.32 23.63
CA LYS A 118 -17.65 24.77 24.99
C LYS A 118 -19.08 24.55 25.47
N MET A 119 -19.94 25.56 25.32
CA MET A 119 -21.35 25.46 25.71
C MET A 119 -22.08 24.39 24.89
N ILE A 120 -21.80 24.30 23.59
CA ILE A 120 -22.38 23.27 22.72
C ILE A 120 -21.91 21.86 23.15
N SER A 121 -20.63 21.72 23.48
CA SER A 121 -20.03 20.47 23.99
C SER A 121 -20.68 19.98 25.29
N GLU A 122 -20.88 20.89 26.25
CA GLU A 122 -21.48 20.58 27.56
C GLU A 122 -22.96 20.19 27.43
N ASN A 123 -23.71 20.86 26.57
CA ASN A 123 -25.15 20.60 26.40
C ASN A 123 -25.45 19.38 25.51
N CYS A 124 -24.63 19.12 24.49
CA CYS A 124 -24.87 18.05 23.52
C CYS A 124 -24.09 16.76 23.85
N GLY A 125 -23.24 16.76 24.88
CA GLY A 125 -22.44 15.59 25.27
C GLY A 125 -21.33 15.23 24.28
N PHE A 126 -20.91 16.18 23.43
CA PHE A 126 -19.76 16.03 22.54
C PHE A 126 -18.48 16.52 23.21
N SER A 127 -17.32 16.03 22.78
CA SER A 127 -16.06 16.73 23.09
C SER A 127 -15.97 18.02 22.30
N LYS A 128 -15.29 19.04 22.83
CA LYS A 128 -15.04 20.32 22.12
C LYS A 128 -14.45 20.10 20.73
N SER A 129 -13.50 19.17 20.60
CA SER A 129 -12.90 18.82 19.31
C SER A 129 -13.93 18.23 18.34
N ARG A 130 -14.85 17.40 18.82
CA ARG A 130 -15.91 16.82 17.99
C ARG A 130 -16.91 17.89 17.53
N VAL A 131 -17.29 18.82 18.40
CA VAL A 131 -18.12 19.99 18.02
C VAL A 131 -17.43 20.81 16.94
N TRP A 132 -16.14 21.13 17.12
CA TRP A 132 -15.37 21.89 16.13
C TRP A 132 -15.30 21.18 14.77
N THR A 133 -15.05 19.86 14.77
CA THR A 133 -15.08 19.06 13.54
C THR A 133 -16.45 19.07 12.86
N ILE A 134 -17.55 18.90 13.62
CA ILE A 134 -18.92 18.89 13.06
C ILE A 134 -19.26 20.25 12.44
N LEU A 135 -18.98 21.35 13.13
CA LEU A 135 -19.22 22.71 12.62
C LEU A 135 -18.37 23.00 11.37
N ASN A 136 -17.10 22.60 11.37
CA ASN A 136 -16.21 22.80 10.22
C ASN A 136 -16.56 21.90 9.02
N GLU A 137 -17.00 20.65 9.24
CA GLU A 137 -17.48 19.73 8.19
C GLU A 137 -18.78 20.22 7.53
N THR A 138 -19.60 20.97 8.28
CA THR A 138 -20.91 21.49 7.82
C THR A 138 -20.85 22.92 7.31
N GLY A 139 -19.68 23.58 7.36
CA GLY A 139 -19.51 24.98 6.96
C GLY A 139 -20.16 25.99 7.90
N ALA A 140 -20.66 25.55 9.06
CA ALA A 140 -21.13 26.43 10.12
C ALA A 140 -19.89 26.99 10.82
N HIS A 141 -19.46 28.19 10.46
CA HIS A 141 -18.42 28.90 11.19
C HIS A 141 -19.02 29.49 12.48
N PRO A 142 -18.67 29.03 13.69
CA PRO A 142 -18.99 29.76 14.90
C PRO A 142 -18.21 31.08 14.86
N HIS A 143 -18.95 32.19 14.86
CA HIS A 143 -18.40 33.52 14.63
C HIS A 143 -17.28 33.86 15.61
N LEU A 144 -16.11 34.22 15.06
CA LEU A 144 -15.06 34.97 15.72
C LEU A 144 -15.61 36.38 16.02
N PHE A 145 -16.02 36.65 17.25
CA PHE A 145 -16.01 38.01 17.79
C PHE A 145 -15.55 38.00 19.25
N GLN A 146 -14.75 39.03 19.57
CA GLN A 146 -13.99 39.30 20.80
C GLN A 146 -14.74 39.09 22.12
#